data_AF-A0A2A5DE88-F1
#
_entry.id   AF-A0A2A5DE88-F1
#
_cell.length_a   1.000
_cell.length_b   1.000
_cell.length_c   1.000
_cell.angle_alpha   90.00
_cell.angle_beta   90.00
_cell.angle_gamma   90.00
#
_symmetry.space_group_name_H-M   'P 1'
#
loop_
_entity.id
_entity.type
_entity.pdbx_description
1 polymer ?
#
loop_
_entity_poly.entity_id
_entity_poly.type
_entity_poly.pdbx_seq_one_letter_code
_entity_poly.pdbx_strand_id
1 'polypeptide(L)'
;MDIQQEYWHQGVIITHGYDWPIPSDKGGEFFLGLIKTKPWIKPHMDDKGVTNPDDQKAIAKFILDSFNTMLAEVAVNSNGHLVHVETLGTLDPAKDWLNEIHATSKGYKKIADKFMVEINKRV
;
A
#
# COMPACT_ATOMS: atom_id res chain seq x y z
N MET A 1 27.23 -17.12 2.74
CA MET A 1 27.48 -15.68 2.52
C MET A 1 26.15 -15.10 2.09
N ASP A 2 25.64 -14.14 2.85
CA ASP A 2 24.31 -13.58 2.62
C ASP A 2 24.41 -12.50 1.53
N ILE A 3 23.82 -12.77 0.37
CA ILE A 3 23.83 -11.87 -0.79
C ILE A 3 23.33 -10.47 -0.44
N GLN A 4 22.46 -10.31 0.57
CA GLN A 4 22.06 -8.99 1.03
C GLN A 4 23.22 -8.25 1.69
N GLN A 5 23.96 -8.90 2.60
CA GLN A 5 25.08 -8.24 3.29
C GLN A 5 26.24 -7.87 2.37
N GLU A 6 26.44 -8.60 1.28
CA GLU A 6 27.53 -8.34 0.34
C GLU A 6 27.22 -7.18 -0.63
N TYR A 7 25.96 -7.04 -1.04
CA TYR A 7 25.57 -6.11 -2.11
C TYR A 7 24.65 -4.97 -1.67
N TRP A 8 24.23 -4.87 -0.40
CA TRP A 8 23.28 -3.83 0.03
C TRP A 8 23.75 -2.40 -0.26
N HIS A 9 25.07 -2.15 -0.22
CA HIS A 9 25.65 -0.83 -0.53
C HIS A 9 25.49 -0.42 -2.02
N GLN A 10 25.28 -1.40 -2.90
CA GLN A 10 25.17 -1.21 -4.34
C GLN A 10 23.72 -1.17 -4.81
N GLY A 11 22.79 -1.61 -3.96
CA GLY A 11 21.36 -1.64 -4.25
C GLY A 11 20.68 -0.30 -4.01
N VAL A 12 19.63 -0.04 -4.80
CA VAL A 12 18.69 1.06 -4.54
C VAL A 12 17.48 0.49 -3.81
N ILE A 13 17.11 1.09 -2.69
CA ILE A 13 15.89 0.75 -1.95
C ILE A 13 14.70 1.42 -2.64
N ILE A 14 13.68 0.65 -2.99
CA ILE A 14 12.43 1.17 -3.56
C ILE A 14 11.32 0.99 -2.54
N THR A 15 10.67 2.08 -2.17
CA THR A 15 9.53 2.11 -1.24
C THR A 15 8.27 2.59 -1.96
N HIS A 16 7.11 2.31 -1.37
CA HIS A 16 5.81 2.82 -1.80
C HIS A 16 4.91 2.89 -0.57
N GLY A 17 3.85 3.71 -0.63
CA GLY A 17 2.82 3.71 0.40
C GLY A 17 1.51 3.07 -0.05
N TYR A 18 1.58 2.16 -1.03
CA TYR A 18 0.45 1.39 -1.57
C TYR A 18 -0.67 2.29 -2.13
N ASP A 19 -1.91 2.16 -1.67
CA ASP A 19 -3.01 3.06 -2.02
C ASP A 19 -3.98 3.12 -0.85
N TRP A 20 -4.97 4.01 -0.91
CA TRP A 20 -5.93 4.20 0.18
C TRP A 20 -6.86 2.99 0.32
N PRO A 21 -6.75 2.20 1.41
CA PRO A 21 -7.66 1.09 1.65
C PRO A 21 -9.08 1.61 1.89
N ILE A 22 -10.07 0.74 1.72
CA ILE A 22 -11.49 1.08 1.86
C ILE A 22 -12.04 0.34 3.07
N PRO A 23 -12.03 0.95 4.29
CA PRO A 23 -12.60 0.35 5.48
C PRO A 23 -13.98 -0.24 5.20
N SER A 24 -14.15 -1.53 5.49
CA SER A 24 -15.39 -2.25 5.20
C SER A 24 -15.48 -3.55 6.00
N ASP A 25 -16.67 -4.13 6.09
CA ASP A 25 -16.87 -5.42 6.76
C ASP A 25 -16.39 -6.63 5.91
N LYS A 26 -15.71 -6.37 4.79
CA LYS A 26 -15.21 -7.42 3.88
C LYS A 26 -13.79 -7.81 4.25
N GLY A 27 -13.64 -8.97 4.89
CA GLY A 27 -12.35 -9.63 5.08
C GLY A 27 -11.84 -10.35 3.83
N GLY A 28 -10.69 -11.01 3.95
CA GLY A 28 -10.14 -11.87 2.90
C GLY A 28 -10.85 -13.23 2.85
N GLU A 29 -11.15 -13.70 1.64
CA GLU A 29 -11.70 -15.03 1.38
C GLU A 29 -10.71 -15.86 0.54
N PHE A 30 -10.43 -17.09 0.99
CA PHE A 30 -9.50 -18.02 0.34
C PHE A 30 -10.17 -19.37 0.08
N PHE A 31 -9.63 -20.14 -0.87
CA PHE A 31 -10.13 -21.47 -1.26
C PHE A 31 -11.64 -21.47 -1.56
N LEU A 32 -12.09 -20.61 -2.48
CA LEU A 32 -13.52 -20.46 -2.84
C LEU A 32 -14.43 -20.16 -1.63
N GLY A 33 -13.92 -19.41 -0.65
CA GLY A 33 -14.67 -18.99 0.53
C GLY A 33 -14.65 -19.98 1.69
N LEU A 34 -13.92 -21.11 1.58
CA LEU A 34 -13.73 -22.07 2.67
C LEU A 34 -12.95 -21.48 3.85
N ILE A 35 -12.12 -20.47 3.60
CA ILE A 35 -11.40 -19.74 4.65
C ILE A 35 -11.76 -18.27 4.55
N LYS A 36 -12.38 -17.73 5.61
CA LYS A 36 -12.68 -16.31 5.73
C LYS A 36 -11.91 -15.70 6.88
N THR A 37 -11.30 -14.56 6.63
CA THR A 37 -10.62 -13.75 7.65
C THR A 37 -11.51 -12.58 8.07
N LYS A 38 -11.25 -12.01 9.24
CA LYS A 38 -11.93 -10.80 9.69
C LYS A 38 -11.42 -9.59 8.90
N PRO A 39 -12.21 -8.51 8.80
CA PRO A 39 -11.72 -7.21 8.37
C PRO A 39 -10.61 -6.71 9.31
N TRP A 40 -9.72 -5.91 8.76
CA TRP A 40 -8.48 -5.46 9.38
C TRP A 40 -8.54 -4.02 9.86
N ILE A 41 -9.32 -3.14 9.25
CA ILE A 41 -9.34 -1.70 9.58
C ILE A 41 -10.62 -1.34 10.31
N LYS A 42 -11.78 -1.56 9.69
CA LYS A 42 -13.09 -1.11 10.20
C LYS A 42 -13.39 -1.55 11.64
N PRO A 43 -13.15 -2.81 12.06
CA PRO A 43 -13.46 -3.24 13.43
C PRO A 43 -12.70 -2.43 14.49
N HIS A 44 -11.46 -2.06 14.21
CA HIS A 44 -10.65 -1.26 15.13
C HIS A 44 -11.09 0.21 15.18
N MET A 45 -11.64 0.74 14.09
CA MET A 45 -12.26 2.07 14.08
C MET A 45 -13.59 2.06 14.84
N ASP A 46 -14.41 1.02 14.63
CA ASP A 46 -15.68 0.81 15.34
C ASP A 46 -15.44 0.70 16.86
N ASP A 47 -14.43 -0.06 17.29
CA ASP A 47 -14.03 -0.18 18.71
C ASP A 47 -13.62 1.15 19.36
N LYS A 48 -13.24 2.14 18.54
CA LYS A 48 -12.89 3.50 18.97
C LYS A 48 -14.05 4.49 18.83
N GLY A 49 -15.24 4.01 18.45
CA GLY A 49 -16.44 4.84 18.26
C GLY A 49 -16.45 5.59 16.92
N VAL A 50 -15.53 5.31 16.01
CA VAL A 50 -15.49 5.90 14.66
C VAL A 50 -16.30 5.01 13.74
N THR A 51 -17.62 5.23 13.68
CA THR A 51 -18.55 4.36 12.93
C THR A 51 -19.06 4.96 11.61
N ASN A 52 -18.80 6.25 11.37
CA ASN A 52 -19.17 6.91 10.12
C ASN A 52 -18.21 6.46 8.99
N PRO A 53 -18.72 5.86 7.88
CA PRO A 53 -17.88 5.37 6.80
C PRO A 53 -16.99 6.43 6.12
N ASP A 54 -17.45 7.68 6.06
CA ASP A 54 -16.68 8.76 5.44
C ASP A 54 -15.54 9.21 6.35
N ASP A 55 -15.77 9.24 7.67
CA ASP A 55 -14.71 9.49 8.66
C ASP A 55 -13.67 8.36 8.64
N GLN A 56 -14.11 7.09 8.57
CA GLN A 56 -13.23 5.93 8.47
C GLN A 56 -12.31 6.02 7.25
N LYS A 57 -12.88 6.34 6.07
CA LYS A 57 -12.10 6.56 4.84
C LYS A 57 -11.16 7.76 4.97
N ALA A 58 -11.63 8.87 5.53
CA ALA A 58 -10.82 10.07 5.71
C ALA A 58 -9.61 9.81 6.62
N ILE A 59 -9.79 9.05 7.71
CA ILE A 59 -8.70 8.66 8.61
C ILE A 59 -7.71 7.73 7.91
N ALA A 60 -8.20 6.70 7.21
CA ALA A 60 -7.34 5.79 6.45
C ALA A 60 -6.51 6.56 5.40
N LYS A 61 -7.16 7.50 4.69
CA LYS A 61 -6.50 8.38 3.73
C LYS A 61 -5.44 9.25 4.39
N PHE A 62 -5.77 9.92 5.49
CA PHE A 62 -4.86 10.78 6.23
C PHE A 62 -3.61 10.05 6.71
N ILE A 63 -3.76 8.83 7.26
CA ILE A 63 -2.63 8.01 7.71
C ILE A 63 -1.71 7.68 6.53
N LEU A 64 -2.27 7.25 5.41
CA LEU A 64 -1.50 6.87 4.22
C LEU A 64 -0.85 8.10 3.56
N ASP A 65 -1.55 9.23 3.45
CA ASP A 65 -0.97 10.49 2.96
C ASP A 65 0.24 10.93 3.82
N SER A 66 0.09 10.84 5.15
CA SER A 66 1.14 11.20 6.11
C SER A 66 2.35 10.27 5.98
N PHE A 67 2.10 8.97 5.83
CA PHE A 67 3.14 7.97 5.64
C PHE A 67 3.90 8.14 4.32
N ASN A 68 3.20 8.41 3.21
CA ASN A 68 3.84 8.67 1.91
C ASN A 68 4.66 9.96 1.94
N THR A 69 4.14 11.02 2.59
CA THR A 69 4.90 12.27 2.80
C THR A 69 6.22 11.98 3.53
N MET A 70 6.18 11.23 4.63
CA MET A 70 7.38 10.84 5.37
C MET A 70 8.35 10.01 4.52
N LEU A 71 7.86 9.02 3.77
CA LEU A 71 8.71 8.20 2.90
C LEU A 71 9.37 9.03 1.79
N ALA A 72 8.64 9.99 1.21
CA ALA A 72 9.18 10.91 0.21
C ALA A 72 10.28 11.80 0.81
N GLU A 73 10.09 12.31 2.03
CA GLU A 73 11.12 13.07 2.75
C GLU A 73 12.37 12.24 3.03
N VAL A 74 12.20 10.97 3.45
CA VAL A 74 13.33 10.04 3.63
C VAL A 74 14.06 9.81 2.30
N ALA A 75 13.32 9.64 1.20
CA ALA A 75 13.90 9.44 -0.14
C ALA A 75 14.77 10.64 -0.57
N VAL A 76 14.27 11.87 -0.37
CA VAL A 76 15.02 13.10 -0.67
C VAL A 76 16.34 13.16 0.11
N ASN A 77 16.33 12.74 1.37
CA ASN A 77 17.51 12.76 2.24
C ASN A 77 18.45 11.56 2.05
N SER A 78 18.13 10.61 1.17
CA SER A 78 18.90 9.36 0.99
C SER A 78 20.09 9.47 0.03
N ASN A 79 20.33 10.65 -0.56
CA ASN A 79 21.35 10.87 -1.59
C ASN A 79 21.25 9.87 -2.77
N GLY A 80 20.02 9.50 -3.15
CA GLY A 80 19.74 8.61 -4.29
C GLY A 80 19.76 7.11 -3.99
N HIS A 81 20.07 6.69 -2.76
CA HIS A 81 20.03 5.29 -2.34
C HIS A 81 18.60 4.78 -2.08
N LEU A 82 17.63 5.68 -1.89
CA LEU A 82 16.23 5.35 -1.70
C LEU A 82 15.35 6.11 -2.69
N VAL A 83 14.36 5.41 -3.22
CA VAL A 83 13.37 5.93 -4.15
C VAL A 83 12.00 5.65 -3.59
N HIS A 84 11.19 6.68 -3.45
CA HIS A 84 9.79 6.54 -3.11
C HIS A 84 8.95 6.58 -4.40
N VAL A 85 8.22 5.51 -4.67
CA VAL A 85 7.29 5.41 -5.80
C VAL A 85 5.95 5.94 -5.36
N GLU A 86 5.49 7.02 -6.00
CA GLU A 86 4.14 7.53 -5.80
C GLU A 86 3.11 6.55 -6.38
N THR A 87 2.32 5.97 -5.49
CA THR A 87 1.31 4.96 -5.83
C THR A 87 -0.11 5.35 -5.38
N LEU A 88 -0.27 6.39 -4.56
CA LEU A 88 -1.59 6.83 -4.09
C LEU A 88 -2.47 7.27 -5.27
N GLY A 89 -3.75 6.89 -5.22
CA GLY A 89 -4.72 7.19 -6.26
C GLY A 89 -4.51 6.43 -7.57
N THR A 90 -3.73 5.36 -7.57
CA THR A 90 -3.54 4.49 -8.74
C THR A 90 -4.70 3.53 -8.94
N LEU A 91 -5.33 3.10 -7.86
CA LEU A 91 -6.43 2.14 -7.83
C LEU A 91 -7.78 2.84 -7.90
N ASP A 92 -8.64 2.38 -8.81
CA ASP A 92 -10.05 2.75 -8.88
C ASP A 92 -10.78 2.13 -7.67
N PRO A 93 -11.33 2.94 -6.74
CA PRO A 93 -11.98 2.45 -5.54
C PRO A 93 -13.13 1.47 -5.82
N ALA A 94 -13.79 1.59 -6.97
CA ALA A 94 -14.95 0.77 -7.32
C ALA A 94 -14.59 -0.55 -8.01
N LYS A 95 -13.36 -0.70 -8.54
CA LYS A 95 -13.02 -1.82 -9.45
C LYS A 95 -11.77 -2.57 -9.08
N ASP A 96 -10.80 -1.90 -8.46
CA ASP A 96 -9.47 -2.48 -8.28
C ASP A 96 -9.29 -3.13 -6.91
N TRP A 97 -10.26 -3.03 -6.00
CA TRP A 97 -10.24 -3.64 -4.67
C TRP A 97 -11.03 -4.94 -4.62
N LEU A 98 -10.41 -5.99 -4.08
CA LEU A 98 -11.09 -7.26 -3.80
C LEU A 98 -11.85 -7.18 -2.47
N ASN A 99 -11.23 -6.54 -1.48
CA ASN A 99 -11.74 -6.36 -0.13
C ASN A 99 -11.18 -5.06 0.47
N GLU A 100 -11.19 -4.94 1.80
CA GLU A 100 -10.76 -3.74 2.52
C GLU A 100 -9.32 -3.29 2.23
N ILE A 101 -8.36 -4.22 2.11
CA ILE A 101 -6.92 -3.91 1.99
C ILE A 101 -6.23 -4.58 0.80
N HIS A 102 -6.86 -5.57 0.18
CA HIS A 102 -6.27 -6.29 -0.95
C HIS A 102 -6.86 -5.79 -2.27
N ALA A 103 -5.97 -5.40 -3.18
CA ALA A 103 -6.34 -5.16 -4.56
C ALA A 103 -6.70 -6.49 -5.27
N THR A 104 -7.41 -6.38 -6.38
CA THR A 104 -7.53 -7.45 -7.36
C THR A 104 -6.20 -7.66 -8.08
N SER A 105 -6.02 -8.77 -8.80
CA SER A 105 -4.83 -8.98 -9.63
C SER A 105 -4.59 -7.84 -10.63
N LYS A 106 -5.67 -7.25 -11.17
CA LYS A 106 -5.58 -6.08 -12.06
C LYS A 106 -5.12 -4.83 -11.31
N GLY A 107 -5.63 -4.59 -10.11
CA GLY A 107 -5.20 -3.49 -9.24
C GLY A 107 -3.72 -3.63 -8.86
N TYR A 108 -3.29 -4.80 -8.39
CA TYR A 108 -1.87 -5.04 -8.11
C TYR A 108 -0.98 -4.84 -9.33
N LYS A 109 -1.44 -5.21 -10.53
CA LYS A 109 -0.69 -4.93 -11.76
C LYS A 109 -0.49 -3.42 -11.96
N LYS A 110 -1.50 -2.59 -11.70
CA LYS A 110 -1.36 -1.12 -11.81
C LYS A 110 -0.32 -0.57 -10.85
N ILE A 111 -0.28 -1.07 -9.61
CA ILE A 111 0.78 -0.72 -8.65
C ILE A 111 2.14 -1.17 -9.19
N ALA A 112 2.27 -2.42 -9.63
CA ALA A 112 3.53 -2.95 -10.17
C ALA A 112 4.03 -2.15 -11.38
N ASP A 113 3.14 -1.68 -12.24
CA ASP A 113 3.51 -0.84 -13.39
C ASP A 113 4.17 0.49 -12.95
N LYS A 114 3.79 1.05 -11.79
CA LYS A 114 4.47 2.22 -11.20
C LYS A 114 5.90 1.91 -10.78
N PHE A 115 6.14 0.74 -10.19
CA PHE A 115 7.49 0.27 -9.85
C PHE A 115 8.35 0.08 -11.08
N MET A 116 7.79 -0.54 -12.13
CA MET A 116 8.53 -0.81 -13.35
C MET A 116 9.05 0.47 -14.02
N VAL A 117 8.30 1.57 -13.94
CA VAL A 117 8.79 2.88 -14.42
C VAL A 117 10.07 3.31 -13.69
N GLU A 118 10.15 3.13 -12.37
CA GLU A 118 11.34 3.48 -11.61
C GLU A 118 12.48 2.47 -11.77
N ILE A 119 12.18 1.18 -11.84
CA ILE A 119 13.18 0.14 -12.09
C ILE A 119 13.84 0.35 -13.46
N ASN A 120 13.06 0.64 -14.50
CA ASN A 120 13.58 0.80 -15.86
C ASN A 120 14.48 2.03 -16.07
N LYS A 121 14.43 3.02 -15.16
CA LYS A 121 15.37 4.17 -15.19
C LYS A 121 16.78 3.80 -14.71
N ARG A 122 16.95 2.58 -14.16
CA ARG A 122 18.14 2.15 -13.41
C ARG A 122 18.81 0.92 -14.02
N VAL A 123 18.32 0.46 -15.17
CA VAL A 123 18.89 -0.63 -15.98
C VAL A 123 19.57 -0.09 -17.22
#